data_AF-X0RIM9-F1
#
_entry.id   AF-X0RIM9-F1
#
_cell.length_a   1.000
_cell.length_b   1.000
_cell.length_c   1.000
_cell.angle_alpha   90.00
_cell.angle_beta   90.00
_cell.angle_gamma   90.00
#
_symmetry.space_group_name_H-M   'P 1'
#
loop_
_entity.id
_entity.type
_entity.pdbx_description
1 polymer ?
#
loop_
_entity_poly.entity_id
_entity_poly.type
_entity_poly.pdbx_seq_one_letter_code
_entity_poly.pdbx_strand_id
1 'polypeptide(L)'
;MREKLDIGLPDFTILKQTSLQAHEKYSPQQIYHRTRSKLQHANKNERLIGSNVRILPLFALQNIFAYLWQLFEELSSSHDRDKKRVVSYLLLSMLTGRSVFQLSEDVTGNTEQYINLNRRNNSYHLNIILDITPLRLRTQGIQQILANRLLECDISLPEQLGVFLAYKGDINKEILYEVVNETRDALKLPYLSLARIEKGLYSILIHHVSNSQVASIITGRNERKRADVWYSSNSVDDIRTVYQQAIKLLSLRSTYNNDYLHLVSNNFDYKIGSQNCPDYVIVIDFIDLLHQKVEATTDYIEKFNSYSIWLWHISLLLTSVRAVEGAPGYLDQFNFEVGLIWISDKEERATASSQRYVPLCPFLIEAINRYIDFLKSFSSRFCRLDMRIQHWVDEVINSERPLINVFNKKGELESIRPVLVRNEIHESFKFKEDWTRHVGQRYLHEQNVNESMILSVFGHEMMGQESWRKNSSISIGDILDLRPTYQALADKLEIRQVQV
;
A
#
# COMPACT_ATOMS: atom_id res chain seq x y z
N MET A 1 33.80 -20.13 -10.69
CA MET A 1 34.58 -19.14 -11.46
C MET A 1 33.97 -17.78 -11.17
N ARG A 2 34.61 -16.95 -10.33
CA ARG A 2 34.09 -15.63 -9.92
C ARG A 2 34.35 -14.65 -11.06
N GLU A 3 33.32 -14.35 -11.86
CA GLU A 3 33.42 -13.27 -12.84
C GLU A 3 33.43 -11.91 -12.14
N LYS A 4 34.37 -11.08 -12.60
CA LYS A 4 34.67 -9.75 -12.12
C LYS A 4 33.44 -8.84 -12.24
N LEU A 5 32.83 -8.48 -11.10
CA LEU A 5 31.84 -7.40 -10.98
C LEU A 5 32.46 -6.04 -10.58
N ASP A 6 33.80 -5.91 -10.65
CA ASP A 6 34.52 -4.65 -10.37
C ASP A 6 34.81 -3.85 -11.65
N ILE A 7 33.78 -3.50 -12.41
CA ILE A 7 33.89 -2.45 -13.42
C ILE A 7 32.73 -1.47 -13.25
N GLY A 8 33.07 -0.30 -12.70
CA GLY A 8 32.16 0.84 -12.57
C GLY A 8 31.78 1.14 -11.12
N LEU A 9 32.71 1.76 -10.37
CA LEU A 9 32.30 2.78 -9.41
C LEU A 9 31.33 3.72 -10.16
N PRO A 10 30.19 4.14 -9.58
CA PRO A 10 29.37 5.15 -10.22
C PRO A 10 30.25 6.38 -10.37
N ASP A 11 30.66 6.66 -11.59
CA ASP A 11 31.36 7.88 -11.95
C ASP A 11 30.34 8.99 -11.66
N PHE A 12 30.45 9.60 -10.48
CA PHE A 12 29.76 10.85 -10.23
C PHE A 12 30.51 11.86 -11.09
N THR A 13 30.11 11.99 -12.36
CA THR A 13 30.57 13.09 -13.19
C THR A 13 30.02 14.35 -12.54
N ILE A 14 30.82 14.98 -11.68
CA ILE A 14 30.54 16.30 -11.13
C ILE A 14 30.69 17.26 -12.30
N LEU A 15 29.62 17.43 -13.08
CA LEU A 15 29.53 18.50 -14.06
C LEU A 15 29.50 19.81 -13.26
N LYS A 16 30.65 20.46 -13.16
CA LYS A 16 30.71 21.83 -12.63
C LYS A 16 29.76 22.67 -13.49
N GLN A 17 28.73 23.24 -12.89
CA GLN A 17 27.69 24.00 -13.60
C GLN A 17 28.24 25.19 -14.41
N THR A 18 29.49 25.59 -14.11
CA THR A 18 30.28 26.62 -14.77
C THR A 18 30.93 26.17 -16.09
N SER A 19 30.99 24.86 -16.40
CA SER A 19 31.63 24.33 -17.61
C SER A 19 30.67 24.04 -18.77
N LEU A 20 29.36 24.22 -18.58
CA LEU A 20 28.35 24.00 -19.62
C LEU A 20 28.02 25.32 -20.33
N GLN A 21 28.00 25.29 -21.67
CA GLN A 21 27.54 26.45 -22.44
C GLN A 21 26.06 26.71 -22.18
N ALA A 22 25.61 27.97 -22.36
CA ALA A 22 24.25 28.40 -22.01
C ALA A 22 23.16 27.56 -22.71
N HIS A 23 23.39 27.14 -23.96
CA HIS A 23 22.45 26.32 -24.71
C HIS A 23 22.40 24.85 -24.21
N GLU A 24 23.51 24.28 -23.74
CA GLU A 24 23.57 22.92 -23.18
C GLU A 24 22.87 22.84 -21.82
N LYS A 25 22.85 23.94 -21.06
CA LYS A 25 22.14 24.04 -19.77
C LYS A 25 20.63 23.85 -19.89
N TYR A 26 20.04 24.10 -21.05
CA TYR A 26 18.61 23.94 -21.33
C TYR A 26 18.33 22.84 -22.36
N SER A 27 19.34 22.02 -22.69
CA SER A 27 19.12 20.87 -23.58
C SER A 27 18.10 19.90 -22.96
N PRO A 28 17.29 19.20 -23.78
CA PRO A 28 16.35 18.19 -23.30
C PRO A 28 16.99 17.12 -22.41
N GLN A 29 18.21 16.69 -22.76
CA GLN A 29 18.99 15.73 -21.97
C GLN A 29 19.33 16.29 -20.57
N GLN A 30 19.78 17.54 -20.48
CA GLN A 30 20.15 18.13 -19.20
C GLN A 30 18.93 18.47 -18.35
N ILE A 31 17.81 18.84 -18.96
CA ILE A 31 16.51 18.96 -18.29
C ILE A 31 16.09 17.59 -17.73
N TYR A 32 16.17 16.53 -18.53
CA TYR A 32 15.87 15.17 -18.09
C TYR A 32 16.75 14.75 -16.89
N HIS A 33 18.07 14.94 -16.96
CA HIS A 33 18.98 14.61 -15.86
C HIS A 33 18.68 15.40 -14.58
N ARG A 34 18.39 16.70 -14.69
CA ARG A 34 18.01 17.53 -13.54
C ARG A 34 16.68 17.09 -12.93
N THR A 35 15.67 16.84 -13.77
CA THR A 35 14.36 16.37 -13.31
C THR A 35 14.49 15.02 -12.61
N ARG A 36 15.23 14.07 -13.20
CA ARG A 36 15.52 12.78 -12.58
C ARG A 36 16.29 12.92 -11.27
N SER A 37 17.30 13.79 -11.20
CA SER A 37 18.06 14.03 -9.97
C SER A 37 17.22 14.68 -8.87
N LYS A 38 16.37 15.66 -9.22
CA LYS A 38 15.40 16.28 -8.30
C LYS A 38 14.39 15.25 -7.79
N LEU A 39 13.88 14.39 -8.67
CA LEU A 39 12.97 13.30 -8.30
C LEU A 39 13.65 12.31 -7.35
N GLN A 40 14.88 11.88 -7.65
CA GLN A 40 15.65 10.99 -6.77
C GLN A 40 15.92 11.62 -5.40
N HIS A 41 16.28 12.91 -5.37
CA HIS A 41 16.50 13.64 -4.11
C HIS A 41 15.21 13.76 -3.29
N ALA A 42 14.09 14.12 -3.94
CA ALA A 42 12.79 14.19 -3.30
C ALA A 42 12.38 12.83 -2.72
N ASN A 43 12.53 11.75 -3.48
CA ASN A 43 12.23 10.39 -3.02
C ASN A 43 13.12 9.99 -1.84
N LYS A 44 14.43 10.29 -1.89
CA LYS A 44 15.34 10.01 -0.76
C LYS A 44 14.91 10.75 0.52
N ASN A 45 14.37 11.96 0.40
CA ASN A 45 13.87 12.71 1.56
C ASN A 45 12.57 12.14 2.13
N GLU A 46 11.73 11.52 1.30
CA GLU A 46 10.48 10.88 1.74
C GLU A 46 10.71 9.50 2.37
N ARG A 47 11.81 8.81 2.02
CA ARG A 47 12.17 7.53 2.65
C ARG A 47 12.55 7.64 4.13
N LEU A 48 12.90 8.84 4.58
CA LEU A 48 13.32 9.13 5.95
C LEU A 48 14.28 8.06 6.50
N ILE A 49 15.36 7.77 5.79
CA ILE A 49 16.37 6.81 6.27
C ILE A 49 16.99 7.35 7.57
N GLY A 50 17.11 6.55 8.63
CA GLY A 50 17.56 7.01 9.97
C GLY A 50 18.94 7.69 10.01
N SER A 51 19.80 7.45 9.02
CA SER A 51 21.09 8.16 8.85
C SER A 51 20.97 9.54 8.20
N ASN A 52 19.75 9.97 7.85
CA ASN A 52 19.49 11.27 7.25
C ASN A 52 19.48 12.35 8.34
N VAL A 53 20.50 13.21 8.32
CA VAL A 53 20.64 14.41 9.17
C VAL A 53 19.46 15.39 9.14
N ARG A 54 18.50 15.18 8.22
CA ARG A 54 17.26 15.96 8.11
C ARG A 54 16.12 15.43 8.98
N ILE A 55 16.29 14.24 9.56
CA ILE A 55 15.36 13.66 10.52
C ILE A 55 15.79 14.09 11.92
N LEU A 56 14.83 14.58 12.71
CA LEU A 56 15.11 14.88 14.10
C LEU A 56 15.13 13.57 14.89
N PRO A 57 16.15 13.32 15.72
CA PRO A 57 16.17 12.15 16.58
C PRO A 57 15.01 12.23 17.59
N LEU A 58 14.54 11.08 18.07
CA LEU A 58 13.40 10.98 18.98
C LEU A 58 13.49 11.94 20.18
N PHE A 59 14.67 12.02 20.83
CA PHE A 59 14.85 12.92 21.98
C PHE A 59 14.67 14.40 21.63
N ALA A 60 15.02 14.81 20.40
CA ALA A 60 14.83 16.18 19.95
C ALA A 60 13.35 16.47 19.73
N LEU A 61 12.60 15.53 19.14
CA LEU A 61 11.15 15.63 18.99
C LEU A 61 10.44 15.73 20.35
N GLN A 62 10.84 14.89 21.31
CA GLN A 62 10.31 14.94 22.68
C GLN A 62 10.57 16.30 23.35
N ASN A 63 11.79 16.84 23.23
CA ASN A 63 12.12 18.14 23.81
C ASN A 63 11.35 19.30 23.13
N ILE A 64 11.18 19.24 21.80
CA ILE A 64 10.37 20.22 21.06
C ILE A 64 8.93 20.19 21.54
N PHE A 65 8.33 18.99 21.62
CA PHE A 65 6.96 18.84 22.08
C PHE A 65 6.77 19.35 23.52
N ALA A 66 7.70 18.99 24.42
CA ALA A 66 7.67 19.47 25.80
C ALA A 66 7.77 20.99 25.91
N TYR A 67 8.69 21.61 25.18
CA TYR A 67 8.85 23.06 25.17
C TYR A 67 7.62 23.78 24.62
N LEU A 68 7.07 23.31 23.48
CA LEU A 68 5.85 23.90 22.91
C LEU A 68 4.63 23.70 23.82
N TRP A 69 4.53 22.56 24.50
CA TRP A 69 3.45 22.30 25.46
C TRP A 69 3.54 23.24 26.66
N GLN A 70 4.73 23.44 27.22
CA GLN A 70 4.97 24.40 28.29
C GLN A 70 4.60 25.83 27.86
N LEU A 71 5.04 26.27 26.67
CA LEU A 71 4.66 27.57 26.13
C LEU A 71 3.15 27.72 25.96
N PHE A 72 2.45 26.68 25.53
CA PHE A 72 0.98 26.70 25.41
C PHE A 72 0.31 26.91 26.77
N GLU A 73 0.80 26.24 27.82
CA GLU A 73 0.31 26.41 29.19
C GLU A 73 0.58 27.83 29.71
N GLU A 74 1.81 28.33 29.57
CA GLU A 74 2.21 29.67 30.01
C GLU A 74 1.38 30.78 29.32
N LEU A 75 1.21 30.68 27.99
CA LEU A 75 0.44 31.63 27.20
C LEU A 75 -1.05 31.64 27.54
N SER A 76 -1.57 30.61 28.23
CA SER A 76 -2.95 30.60 28.73
C SER A 76 -3.24 31.70 29.75
N SER A 77 -2.19 32.18 30.43
CA SER A 77 -2.26 33.30 31.36
C SER A 77 -1.91 34.66 30.73
N SER A 78 -1.50 34.68 29.46
CA SER A 78 -1.08 35.86 28.71
C SER A 78 -2.20 36.43 27.83
N HIS A 79 -2.05 37.68 27.37
CA HIS A 79 -2.94 38.28 26.37
C HIS A 79 -2.51 37.99 24.91
N ASP A 80 -1.41 37.25 24.69
CA ASP A 80 -0.86 36.97 23.36
C ASP A 80 -1.52 35.74 22.70
N ARG A 81 -2.74 35.96 22.21
CA ARG A 81 -3.54 34.90 21.57
C ARG A 81 -2.99 34.44 20.23
N ASP A 82 -2.30 35.31 19.49
CA ASP A 82 -1.77 34.96 18.17
C ASP A 82 -0.56 34.04 18.29
N LYS A 83 0.35 34.31 19.24
CA LYS A 83 1.44 33.39 19.58
C LYS A 83 0.91 32.07 20.12
N LYS A 84 -0.10 32.10 21.01
CA LYS A 84 -0.74 30.86 21.51
C LYS A 84 -1.35 30.03 20.38
N ARG A 85 -1.95 30.66 19.38
CA ARG A 85 -2.52 29.98 18.20
C ARG A 85 -1.46 29.34 17.34
N VAL A 86 -0.35 30.03 17.08
CA VAL A 86 0.83 29.45 16.42
C VAL A 86 1.32 28.21 17.16
N VAL A 87 1.52 28.31 18.48
CA VAL A 87 1.97 27.17 19.30
C VAL A 87 0.96 26.01 19.24
N SER A 88 -0.33 26.31 19.30
CA SER A 88 -1.41 25.31 19.22
C SER A 88 -1.37 24.53 17.90
N TYR A 89 -1.17 25.22 16.77
CA TYR A 89 -1.08 24.54 15.47
C TYR A 89 0.25 23.78 15.29
N LEU A 90 1.36 24.24 15.88
CA LEU A 90 2.61 23.46 15.92
C LEU A 90 2.42 22.17 16.71
N LEU A 91 1.78 22.23 17.88
CA LEU A 91 1.43 21.05 18.67
C LEU A 91 0.48 20.12 17.90
N LEU A 92 -0.56 20.67 17.28
CA LEU A 92 -1.49 19.88 16.47
C LEU A 92 -0.80 19.21 15.28
N SER A 93 0.15 19.90 14.63
CA SER A 93 0.99 19.32 13.59
C SER A 93 1.83 18.16 14.11
N MET A 94 2.42 18.28 15.31
CA MET A 94 3.15 17.18 15.94
C MET A 94 2.25 16.01 16.39
N LEU A 95 0.98 16.27 16.69
CA LEU A 95 -0.01 15.24 17.07
C LEU A 95 -0.70 14.59 15.87
N THR A 96 -0.67 15.20 14.68
CA THR A 96 -1.39 14.69 13.49
C THR A 96 -0.46 14.34 12.32
N GLY A 97 0.78 14.82 12.34
CA GLY A 97 1.74 14.68 11.24
C GLY A 97 1.38 15.49 9.98
N ARG A 98 0.39 16.39 10.07
CA ARG A 98 -0.08 17.26 8.99
C ARG A 98 0.61 18.61 9.04
N SER A 99 0.63 19.33 7.92
CA SER A 99 1.24 20.67 7.89
C SER A 99 0.41 21.68 8.67
N VAL A 100 1.10 22.64 9.27
CA VAL A 100 0.48 23.73 10.03
C VAL A 100 -0.51 24.52 9.18
N PHE A 101 -0.16 24.77 7.91
CA PHE A 101 -1.02 25.49 6.99
C PHE A 101 -2.28 24.71 6.61
N GLN A 102 -2.18 23.40 6.32
CA GLN A 102 -3.35 22.57 6.01
C GLN A 102 -4.31 22.49 7.20
N LEU A 103 -3.77 22.36 8.42
CA LEU A 103 -4.58 22.33 9.64
C LEU A 103 -5.28 23.67 9.88
N SER A 104 -4.59 24.79 9.64
CA SER A 104 -5.20 26.12 9.75
C SER A 104 -6.33 26.34 8.75
N GLU A 105 -6.12 25.95 7.50
CA GLU A 105 -7.13 26.06 6.45
C GLU A 105 -8.35 25.19 6.79
N ASP A 106 -8.13 23.97 7.27
CA ASP A 106 -9.20 23.03 7.62
C ASP A 106 -10.06 23.54 8.80
N VAL A 107 -9.41 24.03 9.86
CA VAL A 107 -10.08 24.53 11.06
C VAL A 107 -10.78 25.87 10.80
N THR A 108 -10.12 26.84 10.16
CA THR A 108 -10.73 28.15 9.86
C THR A 108 -11.85 28.01 8.83
N GLY A 109 -11.63 27.20 7.79
CA GLY A 109 -12.59 26.94 6.71
C GLY A 109 -13.78 26.08 7.11
N ASN A 110 -13.72 25.38 8.25
CA ASN A 110 -14.72 24.41 8.69
C ASN A 110 -14.97 23.29 7.68
N THR A 111 -13.93 22.84 6.99
CA THR A 111 -14.03 21.73 6.03
C THR A 111 -14.17 20.38 6.73
N GLU A 112 -13.68 20.28 7.97
CA GLU A 112 -13.71 19.04 8.79
C GLU A 112 -13.10 17.84 8.07
N GLN A 113 -12.14 18.11 7.18
CA GLN A 113 -11.48 17.09 6.37
C GLN A 113 -10.46 16.31 7.20
N TYR A 114 -9.81 16.97 8.16
CA TYR A 114 -8.76 16.37 8.98
C TYR A 114 -9.05 16.50 10.46
N ILE A 115 -9.66 17.60 10.89
CA ILE A 115 -9.91 17.89 12.29
C ILE A 115 -11.39 18.21 12.47
N ASN A 116 -12.06 17.48 13.34
CA ASN A 116 -13.39 17.82 13.82
C ASN A 116 -13.29 18.48 15.19
N LEU A 117 -13.76 19.74 15.30
CA LEU A 117 -13.79 20.51 16.55
C LEU A 117 -15.22 20.87 16.93
N ASN A 118 -15.94 19.96 17.58
CA ASN A 118 -17.30 20.18 18.01
C ASN A 118 -17.38 20.61 19.48
N ARG A 119 -17.47 21.93 19.67
CA ARG A 119 -17.58 22.55 21.00
C ARG A 119 -18.89 22.24 21.72
N ARG A 120 -19.98 21.91 21.02
CA ARG A 120 -21.28 21.64 21.67
C ARG A 120 -21.26 20.37 22.51
N ASN A 121 -20.52 19.37 22.03
CA ASN A 121 -20.44 18.05 22.64
C ASN A 121 -19.06 17.76 23.26
N ASN A 122 -18.17 18.76 23.35
CA ASN A 122 -16.76 18.60 23.74
C ASN A 122 -16.05 17.45 23.00
N SER A 123 -16.29 17.36 21.69
CA SER A 123 -15.78 16.29 20.84
C SER A 123 -14.74 16.87 19.88
N TYR A 124 -13.51 16.39 20.02
CA TYR A 124 -12.33 16.89 19.30
C TYR A 124 -11.56 15.70 18.74
N HIS A 125 -11.53 15.58 17.41
CA HIS A 125 -10.99 14.39 16.76
C HIS A 125 -10.12 14.72 15.54
N LEU A 126 -9.07 13.92 15.34
CA LEU A 126 -8.41 13.73 14.06
C LEU A 126 -9.22 12.71 13.26
N ASN A 127 -9.70 13.12 12.09
CA ASN A 127 -10.34 12.24 11.13
C ASN A 127 -9.26 11.60 10.22
N ILE A 128 -9.20 10.27 10.22
CA ILE A 128 -8.42 9.47 9.28
C ILE A 128 -9.37 8.95 8.20
N ILE A 129 -9.23 9.46 6.98
CA ILE A 129 -10.07 9.10 5.83
C ILE A 129 -9.26 8.25 4.84
N LEU A 130 -9.75 7.05 4.52
CA LEU A 130 -9.21 6.16 3.47
C LEU A 130 -10.30 5.82 2.43
N ASP A 131 -10.87 6.84 1.78
CA ASP A 131 -11.85 6.68 0.69
C ASP A 131 -11.16 6.42 -0.67
N ILE A 132 -10.45 5.30 -0.76
CA ILE A 132 -9.55 5.03 -1.89
C ILE A 132 -10.22 4.16 -2.96
N THR A 133 -10.99 3.16 -2.56
CA THR A 133 -11.72 2.28 -3.49
C THR A 133 -13.10 1.98 -2.93
N PRO A 134 -14.02 2.96 -2.92
CA PRO A 134 -15.39 2.75 -2.46
C PRO A 134 -16.12 1.82 -3.43
N LEU A 135 -16.87 0.88 -2.86
CA LEU A 135 -17.74 0.00 -3.63
C LEU A 135 -19.01 0.78 -3.95
N ARG A 136 -19.24 1.07 -5.23
CA ARG A 136 -20.39 1.89 -5.68
C ARG A 136 -21.72 1.13 -5.69
N LEU A 137 -21.78 -0.06 -5.09
CA LEU A 137 -22.99 -0.88 -5.03
C LEU A 137 -23.92 -0.34 -3.94
N ARG A 138 -25.13 0.04 -4.35
CA ARG A 138 -26.20 0.49 -3.44
C ARG A 138 -27.15 -0.67 -3.15
N THR A 139 -26.63 -1.70 -2.49
CA THR A 139 -27.42 -2.87 -2.08
C THR A 139 -27.50 -2.91 -0.56
N GLN A 140 -28.70 -3.13 -0.02
CA GLN A 140 -28.90 -3.28 1.42
C GLN A 140 -28.09 -4.48 1.93
N GLY A 141 -27.39 -4.32 3.05
CA GLY A 141 -26.56 -5.38 3.62
C GLY A 141 -25.17 -5.54 2.99
N ILE A 142 -24.79 -4.74 1.98
CA ILE A 142 -23.47 -4.86 1.33
C ILE A 142 -22.31 -4.77 2.32
N GLN A 143 -22.43 -3.96 3.39
CA GLN A 143 -21.39 -3.84 4.42
C GLN A 143 -21.11 -5.15 5.17
N GLN A 144 -22.06 -6.09 5.21
CA GLN A 144 -21.88 -7.37 5.91
C GLN A 144 -20.89 -8.29 5.17
N ILE A 145 -20.80 -8.14 3.84
CA ILE A 145 -19.95 -8.96 2.96
C ILE A 145 -18.56 -8.33 2.72
N LEU A 146 -18.31 -7.13 3.26
CA LEU A 146 -17.04 -6.41 3.13
C LEU A 146 -16.12 -6.72 4.31
N ALA A 147 -14.84 -6.92 3.99
CA ALA A 147 -13.77 -6.91 4.97
C ALA A 147 -13.63 -5.54 5.65
N ASN A 148 -13.63 -4.48 4.82
CA ASN A 148 -13.45 -3.10 5.24
C ASN A 148 -14.81 -2.40 5.24
N ARG A 149 -15.39 -2.24 6.44
CA ARG A 149 -16.73 -1.70 6.62
C ARG A 149 -16.75 -0.18 6.79
N LEU A 150 -15.61 0.39 7.17
CA LEU A 150 -15.44 1.81 7.42
C LEU A 150 -14.57 2.44 6.33
N LEU A 151 -14.90 3.69 5.98
CA LEU A 151 -14.09 4.54 5.10
C LEU A 151 -13.23 5.52 5.90
N GLU A 152 -13.60 5.76 7.15
CA GLU A 152 -12.95 6.70 8.04
C GLU A 152 -12.94 6.18 9.47
N CYS A 153 -12.01 6.71 10.28
CA CYS A 153 -12.02 6.51 11.71
C CYS A 153 -11.49 7.73 12.44
N ASP A 154 -12.07 7.98 13.61
CA ASP A 154 -11.69 9.10 14.47
C ASP A 154 -10.70 8.68 15.56
N ILE A 155 -9.75 9.59 15.81
CA ILE A 155 -8.81 9.55 16.91
C ILE A 155 -8.99 10.79 17.76
N SER A 156 -9.18 10.63 19.07
CA SER A 156 -9.34 11.75 20.00
C SER A 156 -8.11 12.66 20.02
N LEU A 157 -8.36 13.97 20.17
CA LEU A 157 -7.36 15.01 20.40
C LEU A 157 -7.48 15.55 21.84
N PRO A 158 -6.41 16.13 22.40
CA PRO A 158 -6.45 16.70 23.74
C PRO A 158 -7.45 17.88 23.79
N GLU A 159 -8.33 17.85 24.79
CA GLU A 159 -9.41 18.81 24.97
C GLU A 159 -8.89 20.26 25.05
N GLN A 160 -7.75 20.48 25.71
CA GLN A 160 -7.18 21.83 25.87
C GLN A 160 -6.87 22.48 24.53
N LEU A 161 -6.33 21.71 23.56
CA LEU A 161 -6.10 22.21 22.20
C LEU A 161 -7.41 22.38 21.45
N GLY A 162 -8.32 21.40 21.56
CA GLY A 162 -9.60 21.43 20.87
C GLY A 162 -10.47 22.63 21.25
N VAL A 163 -10.60 22.90 22.55
CA VAL A 163 -11.32 24.07 23.09
C VAL A 163 -10.73 25.37 22.57
N PHE A 164 -9.41 25.51 22.56
CA PHE A 164 -8.76 26.74 22.11
C PHE A 164 -8.92 26.94 20.59
N LEU A 165 -8.69 25.90 19.79
CA LEU A 165 -8.76 25.99 18.33
C LEU A 165 -10.20 26.08 17.80
N ALA A 166 -11.20 25.67 18.58
CA ALA A 166 -12.61 25.94 18.26
C ALA A 166 -12.89 27.46 18.14
N TYR A 167 -12.06 28.31 18.76
CA TYR A 167 -12.01 29.75 18.50
C TYR A 167 -11.14 30.02 17.27
N LYS A 168 -11.77 29.79 16.10
CA LYS A 168 -11.17 29.92 14.77
C LYS A 168 -10.33 31.18 14.59
N GLY A 169 -9.30 31.07 13.77
CA GLY A 169 -8.52 32.19 13.29
C GLY A 169 -7.27 31.75 12.56
N ASP A 170 -6.80 32.64 11.70
CA ASP A 170 -5.67 32.38 10.84
C ASP A 170 -4.33 32.46 11.58
N ILE A 171 -3.34 31.78 11.01
CA ILE A 171 -1.97 31.81 11.51
C ILE A 171 -1.23 33.01 10.91
N ASN A 172 -0.65 33.84 11.77
CA ASN A 172 0.33 34.82 11.35
C ASN A 172 1.67 34.12 11.03
N LYS A 173 2.13 34.25 9.79
CA LYS A 173 3.36 33.62 9.29
C LYS A 173 4.62 34.15 9.96
N GLU A 174 4.67 35.44 10.29
CA GLU A 174 5.83 36.05 10.93
C GLU A 174 6.00 35.47 12.34
N ILE A 175 4.91 35.46 13.12
CA ILE A 175 4.88 34.87 14.47
C ILE A 175 5.18 33.36 14.41
N LEU A 176 4.69 32.64 13.38
CA LEU A 176 5.02 31.23 13.19
C LEU A 176 6.53 30.99 13.11
N TYR A 177 7.22 31.75 12.27
CA TYR A 177 8.67 31.60 12.12
C TYR A 177 9.45 32.15 13.32
N GLU A 178 8.92 33.16 14.00
CA GLU A 178 9.45 33.63 15.28
C GLU A 178 9.44 32.51 16.33
N VAL A 179 8.29 31.87 16.58
CA VAL A 179 8.17 30.75 17.54
C VAL A 179 9.07 29.57 17.18
N VAL A 180 9.21 29.25 15.89
CA VAL A 180 10.13 28.21 15.43
C VAL A 180 11.59 28.58 15.72
N ASN A 181 11.97 29.84 15.51
CA ASN A 181 13.31 30.35 15.83
C ASN A 181 13.57 30.38 17.34
N GLU A 182 12.61 30.83 18.14
CA GLU A 182 12.70 30.79 19.60
C GLU A 182 12.89 29.37 20.12
N THR A 183 12.09 28.43 19.61
CA THR A 183 12.21 26.99 19.96
C THR A 183 13.58 26.44 19.58
N ARG A 184 14.08 26.82 18.40
CA ARG A 184 15.42 26.44 17.92
C ARG A 184 16.51 26.92 18.88
N ASP A 185 16.41 28.18 19.28
CA ASP A 185 17.45 28.86 20.07
C ASP A 185 17.41 28.43 21.55
N ALA A 186 16.22 28.17 22.08
CA ALA A 186 16.00 27.62 23.42
C ALA A 186 16.56 26.19 23.53
N LEU A 187 16.27 25.33 22.55
CA LEU A 187 16.68 23.92 22.57
C LEU A 187 18.05 23.65 21.95
N LYS A 188 18.72 24.68 21.43
CA LYS A 188 20.04 24.58 20.74
C LYS A 188 20.01 23.56 19.60
N LEU A 189 18.98 23.62 18.75
CA LEU A 189 18.77 22.70 17.63
C LEU A 189 19.02 23.39 16.28
N PRO A 190 20.28 23.65 15.86
CA PRO A 190 20.61 24.58 14.76
C PRO A 190 19.92 24.29 13.42
N TYR A 191 19.54 23.04 13.18
CA TYR A 191 18.86 22.62 11.96
C TYR A 191 17.34 22.50 12.08
N LEU A 192 16.74 22.92 13.19
CA LEU A 192 15.29 22.92 13.37
C LEU A 192 14.63 23.82 12.32
N SER A 193 13.59 23.29 11.69
CA SER A 193 12.74 24.03 10.78
C SER A 193 11.30 23.53 10.90
N LEU A 194 10.34 24.34 10.44
CA LEU A 194 8.93 23.97 10.42
C LEU A 194 8.71 22.59 9.76
N ALA A 195 9.29 22.37 8.60
CA ALA A 195 9.17 21.11 7.87
C ALA A 195 9.71 19.88 8.63
N ARG A 196 10.59 20.06 9.63
CA ARG A 196 11.06 18.96 10.48
C ARG A 196 10.12 18.71 11.66
N ILE A 197 9.49 19.75 12.19
CA ILE A 197 8.42 19.63 13.20
C ILE A 197 7.23 18.88 12.60
N GLU A 198 6.78 19.29 11.41
CA GLU A 198 5.66 18.66 10.67
C GLU A 198 5.94 17.20 10.26
N LYS A 199 7.20 16.75 10.31
CA LYS A 199 7.60 15.36 10.05
C LYS A 199 7.68 14.51 11.32
N GLY A 200 7.53 15.11 12.49
CA GLY A 200 7.80 14.49 13.78
C GLY A 200 7.02 13.19 13.98
N LEU A 201 5.69 13.25 13.91
CA LEU A 201 4.84 12.07 14.14
C LEU A 201 5.14 10.95 13.15
N TYR A 202 5.20 11.27 11.85
CA TYR A 202 5.49 10.28 10.81
C TYR A 202 6.85 9.61 11.06
N SER A 203 7.87 10.37 11.45
CA SER A 203 9.19 9.84 11.80
C SER A 203 9.15 8.90 13.02
N ILE A 204 8.36 9.24 14.04
CA ILE A 204 8.20 8.36 15.22
C ILE A 204 7.52 7.06 14.81
N LEU A 205 6.45 7.15 14.02
CA LEU A 205 5.69 6.00 13.56
C LEU A 205 6.57 5.01 12.79
N ILE A 206 7.31 5.46 11.78
CA ILE A 206 8.11 4.54 10.93
C ILE A 206 9.37 3.97 11.58
N HIS A 207 9.92 4.62 12.61
CA HIS A 207 11.20 4.22 13.20
C HIS A 207 11.08 3.55 14.57
N HIS A 208 9.97 3.78 15.28
CA HIS A 208 9.86 3.39 16.67
C HIS A 208 8.58 2.63 17.03
N VAL A 209 7.55 2.64 16.17
CA VAL A 209 6.23 2.11 16.53
C VAL A 209 5.68 1.10 15.52
N SER A 210 5.73 1.43 14.24
CA SER A 210 5.03 0.70 13.19
C SER A 210 5.80 0.77 11.87
N ASN A 211 5.11 0.49 10.77
CA ASN A 211 5.62 0.48 9.42
C ASN A 211 5.25 1.77 8.67
N SER A 212 5.77 1.90 7.44
CA SER A 212 5.50 3.08 6.64
C SER A 212 4.03 3.16 6.22
N GLN A 213 3.37 2.02 6.02
CA GLN A 213 1.96 1.92 5.65
C GLN A 213 1.04 2.66 6.61
N VAL A 214 1.00 2.17 7.85
CA VAL A 214 0.18 2.70 8.92
C VAL A 214 0.57 4.13 9.24
N ALA A 215 1.87 4.47 9.19
CA ALA A 215 2.32 5.84 9.38
C ALA A 215 1.70 6.82 8.36
N SER A 216 1.63 6.43 7.08
CA SER A 216 0.99 7.24 6.04
C SER A 216 -0.50 7.35 6.22
N ILE A 217 -1.16 6.27 6.67
CA ILE A 217 -2.60 6.26 6.95
C ILE A 217 -2.91 7.28 8.05
N ILE A 218 -2.20 7.22 9.17
CA ILE A 218 -2.42 8.11 10.33
C ILE A 218 -2.17 9.58 9.96
N THR A 219 -1.12 9.86 9.20
CA THR A 219 -0.66 11.24 8.96
C THR A 219 -1.14 11.85 7.65
N GLY A 220 -1.75 11.05 6.75
CA GLY A 220 -2.02 11.44 5.36
C GLY A 220 -0.77 11.62 4.50
N ARG A 221 0.43 11.30 5.01
CA ARG A 221 1.69 11.55 4.30
C ARG A 221 1.93 10.50 3.23
N ASN A 222 2.34 10.93 2.04
CA ASN A 222 2.68 10.06 0.90
C ASN A 222 1.52 9.21 0.36
N GLU A 223 0.26 9.48 0.71
CA GLU A 223 -0.92 8.74 0.25
C GLU A 223 -0.95 8.53 -1.28
N ARG A 224 -0.63 9.58 -2.05
CA ARG A 224 -0.66 9.53 -3.53
C ARG A 224 0.52 8.79 -4.15
N LYS A 225 1.60 8.57 -3.38
CA LYS A 225 2.82 7.90 -3.84
C LYS A 225 2.88 6.42 -3.45
N ARG A 226 1.95 5.98 -2.60
CA ARG A 226 1.95 4.66 -1.97
C ARG A 226 0.83 3.81 -2.53
N ALA A 227 1.16 3.01 -3.53
CA ALA A 227 0.21 2.14 -4.22
C ALA A 227 -0.36 1.04 -3.31
N ASP A 228 0.39 0.64 -2.29
CA ASP A 228 0.00 -0.34 -1.28
C ASP A 228 -1.18 0.11 -0.42
N VAL A 229 -1.36 1.42 -0.17
CA VAL A 229 -2.49 1.93 0.64
C VAL A 229 -3.83 1.67 -0.08
N TRP A 230 -3.83 1.60 -1.41
CA TRP A 230 -5.03 1.31 -2.21
C TRP A 230 -5.59 -0.09 -1.98
N TYR A 231 -4.77 -1.03 -1.51
CA TYR A 231 -5.18 -2.41 -1.27
C TYR A 231 -5.36 -2.73 0.22
N SER A 232 -5.13 -1.74 1.09
CA SER A 232 -4.99 -1.94 2.52
C SER A 232 -6.31 -2.35 3.21
N SER A 233 -6.15 -3.04 4.35
CA SER A 233 -7.21 -3.46 5.27
C SER A 233 -6.62 -3.43 6.67
N ASN A 234 -6.91 -2.37 7.42
CA ASN A 234 -6.30 -2.11 8.72
C ASN A 234 -7.38 -2.07 9.80
N SER A 235 -7.13 -2.75 10.92
CA SER A 235 -7.96 -2.64 12.13
C SER A 235 -7.94 -1.20 12.63
N VAL A 236 -9.11 -0.66 12.98
CA VAL A 236 -9.21 0.64 13.65
C VAL A 236 -8.52 0.60 15.01
N ASP A 237 -8.64 -0.52 15.73
CA ASP A 237 -8.05 -0.66 17.06
C ASP A 237 -6.51 -0.76 16.97
N ASP A 238 -5.96 -1.41 15.94
CA ASP A 238 -4.52 -1.39 15.66
C ASP A 238 -4.04 0.04 15.32
N ILE A 239 -4.76 0.76 14.46
CA ILE A 239 -4.44 2.16 14.11
C ILE A 239 -4.40 3.02 15.38
N ARG A 240 -5.42 2.92 16.25
CA ARG A 240 -5.50 3.68 17.49
C ARG A 240 -4.40 3.28 18.48
N THR A 241 -4.07 1.99 18.57
CA THR A 241 -2.99 1.47 19.42
C THR A 241 -1.63 2.03 18.96
N VAL A 242 -1.35 1.97 17.66
CA VAL A 242 -0.13 2.53 17.06
C VAL A 242 -0.04 4.03 17.31
N TYR A 243 -1.15 4.76 17.11
CA TYR A 243 -1.19 6.19 17.41
C TYR A 243 -0.90 6.48 18.89
N GLN A 244 -1.56 5.77 19.81
CA GLN A 244 -1.38 5.95 21.24
C GLN A 244 0.07 5.70 21.67
N GLN A 245 0.70 4.63 21.15
CA GLN A 245 2.12 4.34 21.40
C GLN A 245 3.01 5.47 20.90
N ALA A 246 2.75 6.02 19.71
CA ALA A 246 3.49 7.14 19.16
C ALA A 246 3.35 8.42 19.99
N ILE A 247 2.13 8.77 20.43
CA ILE A 247 1.91 9.94 21.29
C ILE A 247 2.57 9.76 22.65
N LYS A 248 2.50 8.57 23.25
CA LYS A 248 3.18 8.26 24.52
C LYS A 248 4.70 8.43 24.41
N LEU A 249 5.29 8.00 23.29
CA LEU A 249 6.72 8.23 23.02
C LEU A 249 7.04 9.71 22.81
N LEU A 250 6.19 10.44 22.07
CA LEU A 250 6.38 11.86 21.80
C LEU A 250 6.29 12.70 23.08
N SER A 251 5.35 12.39 23.97
CA SER A 251 5.04 13.16 25.18
C SER A 251 5.84 12.74 26.42
N LEU A 252 6.81 11.83 26.29
CA LEU A 252 7.53 11.24 27.44
C LEU A 252 8.24 12.27 28.34
N ARG A 253 8.60 13.44 27.79
CA ARG A 253 9.36 14.50 28.48
C ARG A 253 8.52 15.74 28.82
N SER A 254 7.19 15.65 28.70
CA SER A 254 6.30 16.78 28.96
C SER A 254 5.31 16.49 30.09
N THR A 255 4.65 17.54 30.57
CA THR A 255 3.52 17.48 31.50
C THR A 255 2.20 17.08 30.82
N TYR A 256 2.25 16.75 29.52
CA TYR A 256 1.10 16.40 28.70
C TYR A 256 0.40 15.14 29.22
N ASN A 257 -0.89 15.26 29.52
CA ASN A 257 -1.73 14.12 29.87
C ASN A 257 -2.25 13.44 28.59
N ASN A 258 -2.01 12.13 28.46
CA ASN A 258 -2.46 11.30 27.35
C ASN A 258 -3.50 10.22 27.74
N ASP A 259 -4.06 10.29 28.95
CA ASP A 259 -5.06 9.35 29.48
C ASP A 259 -6.35 9.34 28.64
N TYR A 260 -6.67 10.45 27.98
CA TYR A 260 -7.82 10.54 27.07
C TYR A 260 -7.70 9.60 25.84
N LEU A 261 -6.52 9.01 25.59
CA LEU A 261 -6.29 8.01 24.54
C LEU A 261 -6.53 6.57 25.00
N HIS A 262 -7.01 6.34 26.23
CA HIS A 262 -7.33 4.99 26.69
C HIS A 262 -8.38 4.33 25.78
N LEU A 263 -8.01 3.20 25.20
CA LEU A 263 -8.87 2.41 24.32
C LEU A 263 -9.98 1.77 25.14
N VAL A 264 -11.23 2.08 24.80
CA VAL A 264 -12.36 1.26 25.22
C VAL A 264 -12.38 0.04 24.29
N SER A 265 -12.15 -1.15 24.85
CA SER A 265 -12.26 -2.39 24.10
C SER A 265 -13.67 -2.48 23.50
N ASN A 266 -13.78 -2.33 22.19
CA ASN A 266 -15.02 -2.61 21.49
C ASN A 266 -15.12 -4.13 21.29
N ASN A 267 -16.35 -4.68 21.35
CA ASN A 267 -16.58 -6.09 21.04
C ASN A 267 -16.40 -6.40 19.54
N PHE A 268 -16.27 -5.38 18.69
CA PHE A 268 -16.14 -5.51 17.25
C PHE A 268 -14.93 -4.71 16.76
N ASP A 269 -13.93 -5.40 16.21
CA ASP A 269 -12.82 -4.79 15.48
C ASP A 269 -13.27 -4.45 14.06
N TYR A 270 -13.62 -3.19 13.83
CA TYR A 270 -13.91 -2.71 12.50
C TYR A 270 -12.61 -2.42 11.74
N LYS A 271 -12.60 -2.75 10.44
CA LYS A 271 -11.47 -2.42 9.55
C LYS A 271 -11.82 -1.26 8.63
N ILE A 272 -10.81 -0.43 8.35
CA ILE A 272 -10.83 0.63 7.33
C ILE A 272 -9.92 0.23 6.17
N GLY A 273 -10.29 0.62 4.95
CA GLY A 273 -9.49 0.37 3.75
C GLY A 273 -10.35 0.21 2.50
N SER A 274 -9.83 -0.49 1.50
CA SER A 274 -10.55 -0.70 0.24
C SER A 274 -11.84 -1.49 0.44
N GLN A 275 -12.98 -0.96 -0.02
CA GLN A 275 -14.24 -1.70 -0.06
C GLN A 275 -14.32 -2.71 -1.22
N ASN A 276 -13.27 -2.81 -2.04
CA ASN A 276 -13.13 -3.88 -3.02
C ASN A 276 -12.48 -5.15 -2.43
N CYS A 277 -12.46 -5.26 -1.10
CA CYS A 277 -12.00 -6.44 -0.37
C CYS A 277 -13.21 -7.23 0.18
N PRO A 278 -13.63 -8.34 -0.46
CA PRO A 278 -14.63 -9.23 0.10
C PRO A 278 -14.15 -9.83 1.43
N ASP A 279 -15.09 -10.21 2.29
CA ASP A 279 -14.78 -11.03 3.45
C ASP A 279 -14.46 -12.48 3.06
N TYR A 280 -13.68 -13.20 3.88
CA TYR A 280 -13.21 -14.55 3.56
C TYR A 280 -14.35 -15.53 3.29
N VAL A 281 -15.46 -15.45 4.03
CA VAL A 281 -16.63 -16.31 3.80
C VAL A 281 -17.14 -16.18 2.37
N ILE A 282 -17.19 -14.95 1.86
CA ILE A 282 -17.67 -14.66 0.50
C ILE A 282 -16.66 -15.14 -0.56
N VAL A 283 -15.36 -15.08 -0.24
CA VAL A 283 -14.32 -15.64 -1.10
C VAL A 283 -14.44 -17.16 -1.18
N ILE A 284 -14.65 -17.84 -0.04
CA ILE A 284 -14.85 -19.29 0.02
C ILE A 284 -16.05 -19.69 -0.85
N ASP A 285 -17.21 -19.08 -0.61
CA ASP A 285 -18.45 -19.36 -1.37
C ASP A 285 -18.25 -19.16 -2.88
N PHE A 286 -17.57 -18.07 -3.27
CA PHE A 286 -17.34 -17.78 -4.68
C PHE A 286 -16.37 -18.76 -5.35
N ILE A 287 -15.27 -19.12 -4.68
CA ILE A 287 -14.31 -20.08 -5.21
C ILE A 287 -14.94 -21.49 -5.29
N ASP A 288 -15.76 -21.87 -4.32
CA ASP A 288 -16.50 -23.12 -4.34
C ASP A 288 -17.51 -23.15 -5.50
N LEU A 289 -18.24 -22.06 -5.74
CA LEU A 289 -19.12 -21.93 -6.90
C LEU A 289 -18.36 -22.14 -8.22
N LEU A 290 -17.18 -21.54 -8.38
CA LEU A 290 -16.36 -21.74 -9.57
C LEU A 290 -15.90 -23.19 -9.70
N HIS A 291 -15.48 -23.82 -8.59
CA HIS A 291 -15.06 -25.23 -8.57
C HIS A 291 -16.20 -26.17 -8.98
N GLN A 292 -17.37 -26.02 -8.37
CA GLN A 292 -18.57 -26.80 -8.70
C GLN A 292 -18.99 -26.63 -10.16
N LYS A 293 -18.84 -25.43 -10.73
CA LYS A 293 -19.12 -25.18 -12.15
C LYS A 293 -18.21 -26.03 -13.05
N VAL A 294 -16.92 -26.16 -12.72
CA VAL A 294 -16.01 -27.03 -13.48
C VAL A 294 -16.44 -28.50 -13.43
N GLU A 295 -16.85 -28.98 -12.27
CA GLU A 295 -17.26 -30.38 -12.09
C GLU A 295 -18.58 -30.71 -12.79
N ALA A 296 -19.56 -29.81 -12.69
CA ALA A 296 -20.90 -30.02 -13.23
C ALA A 296 -20.97 -29.84 -14.76
N THR A 297 -20.10 -29.02 -15.35
CA THR A 297 -20.13 -28.75 -16.78
C THR A 297 -19.67 -29.96 -17.61
N THR A 298 -20.51 -30.37 -18.55
CA THR A 298 -20.24 -31.50 -19.46
C THR A 298 -19.82 -31.07 -20.86
N ASP A 299 -20.26 -29.91 -21.34
CA ASP A 299 -19.79 -29.38 -22.62
C ASP A 299 -18.29 -29.08 -22.54
N TYR A 300 -17.54 -29.51 -23.54
CA TYR A 300 -16.08 -29.48 -23.49
C TYR A 300 -15.52 -28.05 -23.56
N ILE A 301 -16.13 -27.16 -24.34
CA ILE A 301 -15.70 -25.75 -24.45
C ILE A 301 -16.06 -25.00 -23.16
N GLU A 302 -17.29 -25.19 -22.67
CA GLU A 302 -17.70 -24.58 -21.40
C GLU A 302 -16.88 -25.09 -20.22
N LYS A 303 -16.50 -26.39 -20.22
CA LYS A 303 -15.65 -26.97 -19.19
C LYS A 303 -14.24 -26.40 -19.24
N PHE A 304 -13.67 -26.26 -20.44
CA PHE A 304 -12.40 -25.59 -20.64
C PHE A 304 -12.43 -24.16 -20.07
N ASN A 305 -13.43 -23.37 -20.47
CA ASN A 305 -13.58 -21.99 -20.01
C ASN A 305 -13.77 -21.90 -18.50
N SER A 306 -14.60 -22.78 -17.92
CA SER A 306 -14.85 -22.81 -16.47
C SER A 306 -13.57 -23.15 -15.71
N TYR A 307 -12.79 -24.13 -16.17
CA TYR A 307 -11.52 -24.50 -15.52
C TYR A 307 -10.49 -23.36 -15.64
N SER A 308 -10.39 -22.73 -16.82
CA SER A 308 -9.54 -21.56 -17.02
C SER A 308 -9.90 -20.40 -16.07
N ILE A 309 -11.19 -20.10 -15.91
CA ILE A 309 -11.67 -19.02 -15.02
C ILE A 309 -11.39 -19.37 -13.55
N TRP A 310 -11.60 -20.61 -13.14
CA TRP A 310 -11.26 -21.07 -11.79
C TRP A 310 -9.75 -20.90 -11.52
N LEU A 311 -8.90 -21.47 -12.38
CA LEU A 311 -7.46 -21.42 -12.21
C LEU A 311 -6.92 -19.99 -12.22
N TRP A 312 -7.52 -19.12 -13.04
CA TRP A 312 -7.14 -17.70 -13.08
C TRP A 312 -7.35 -17.03 -11.73
N HIS A 313 -8.52 -17.19 -11.10
CA HIS A 313 -8.78 -16.62 -9.78
C HIS A 313 -7.82 -17.18 -8.71
N ILE A 314 -7.61 -18.50 -8.70
CA ILE A 314 -6.69 -19.14 -7.75
C ILE A 314 -5.26 -18.63 -7.96
N SER A 315 -4.82 -18.53 -9.20
CA SER A 315 -3.49 -18.01 -9.54
C SER A 315 -3.32 -16.58 -9.02
N LEU A 316 -4.29 -15.69 -9.25
CA LEU A 316 -4.21 -14.31 -8.78
C LEU A 316 -4.25 -14.20 -7.25
N LEU A 317 -5.09 -14.99 -6.57
CA LEU A 317 -5.17 -15.00 -5.10
C LEU A 317 -3.86 -15.47 -4.47
N LEU A 318 -3.33 -16.59 -4.95
CA LEU A 318 -2.18 -17.28 -4.36
C LEU A 318 -0.82 -16.72 -4.83
N THR A 319 -0.83 -15.67 -5.65
CA THR A 319 0.39 -14.94 -6.09
C THR A 319 0.28 -13.43 -5.88
N SER A 320 -0.92 -12.89 -5.67
CA SER A 320 -1.20 -11.44 -5.63
C SER A 320 -0.80 -10.66 -6.89
N VAL A 321 -0.61 -11.35 -8.02
CA VAL A 321 -0.38 -10.75 -9.34
C VAL A 321 -1.60 -9.94 -9.76
N ARG A 322 -1.40 -8.93 -10.61
CA ARG A 322 -2.51 -8.10 -11.10
C ARG A 322 -3.39 -8.89 -12.07
N ALA A 323 -4.70 -8.68 -11.98
CA ALA A 323 -5.63 -9.10 -13.01
C ALA A 323 -5.39 -8.29 -14.30
N VAL A 324 -4.55 -8.82 -15.19
CA VAL A 324 -4.26 -8.26 -16.51
C VAL A 324 -4.43 -9.33 -17.59
N GLU A 325 -4.38 -8.92 -18.85
CA GLU A 325 -4.38 -9.87 -19.96
C GLU A 325 -3.19 -10.83 -19.88
N GLY A 326 -3.47 -12.13 -20.06
CA GLY A 326 -2.45 -13.18 -20.02
C GLY A 326 -1.93 -13.54 -18.61
N ALA A 327 -2.48 -12.96 -17.54
CA ALA A 327 -2.12 -13.37 -16.18
C ALA A 327 -2.50 -14.85 -15.92
N PRO A 328 -1.71 -15.63 -15.16
CA PRO A 328 -0.50 -15.24 -14.42
C PRO A 328 0.78 -15.09 -15.26
N GLY A 329 0.80 -15.51 -16.53
CA GLY A 329 1.97 -15.42 -17.39
C GLY A 329 2.10 -16.60 -18.37
N TYR A 330 3.30 -16.74 -18.92
CA TYR A 330 3.72 -17.82 -19.83
C TYR A 330 4.42 -18.94 -19.06
N LEU A 331 4.42 -20.18 -19.59
CA LEU A 331 4.96 -21.33 -18.86
C LEU A 331 6.47 -21.23 -18.56
N ASP A 332 7.27 -20.66 -19.46
CA ASP A 332 8.71 -20.41 -19.29
C ASP A 332 9.05 -19.44 -18.14
N GLN A 333 8.06 -18.70 -17.63
CA GLN A 333 8.21 -17.80 -16.49
C GLN A 333 8.10 -18.55 -15.15
N PHE A 334 7.61 -19.79 -15.16
CA PHE A 334 7.45 -20.62 -13.97
C PHE A 334 8.70 -21.47 -13.73
N ASN A 335 9.19 -21.45 -12.49
CA ASN A 335 10.12 -22.44 -11.99
C ASN A 335 9.40 -23.28 -10.93
N PHE A 336 8.80 -24.40 -11.34
CA PHE A 336 8.03 -25.28 -10.47
C PHE A 336 8.91 -26.03 -9.45
N GLU A 337 10.16 -26.34 -9.80
CA GLU A 337 11.10 -27.01 -8.89
C GLU A 337 11.43 -26.13 -7.68
N VAL A 338 11.69 -24.84 -7.94
CA VAL A 338 12.00 -23.86 -6.91
C VAL A 338 10.73 -23.30 -6.27
N GLY A 339 9.61 -23.28 -6.99
CA GLY A 339 8.35 -22.69 -6.56
C GLY A 339 8.34 -21.16 -6.68
N LEU A 340 8.76 -20.65 -7.84
CA LEU A 340 8.77 -19.22 -8.16
C LEU A 340 8.17 -18.96 -9.54
N ILE A 341 7.60 -17.77 -9.69
CA ILE A 341 7.24 -17.22 -10.99
C ILE A 341 7.90 -15.85 -11.17
N TRP A 342 8.39 -15.59 -12.38
CA TRP A 342 8.89 -14.29 -12.80
C TRP A 342 7.78 -13.49 -13.49
N ILE A 343 7.49 -12.28 -13.00
CA ILE A 343 6.41 -11.43 -13.50
C ILE A 343 6.99 -10.16 -14.08
N SER A 344 6.57 -9.79 -15.29
CA SER A 344 6.83 -8.50 -15.93
C SER A 344 5.54 -7.69 -16.01
N ASP A 345 5.41 -6.63 -15.20
CA ASP A 345 4.15 -5.86 -15.08
C ASP A 345 3.88 -4.91 -16.26
N LYS A 346 4.91 -4.54 -17.06
CA LYS A 346 4.82 -3.53 -18.12
C LYS A 346 5.86 -3.78 -19.20
N GLU A 347 5.44 -4.31 -20.35
CA GLU A 347 6.33 -4.50 -21.51
C GLU A 347 6.75 -3.16 -22.15
N GLU A 348 5.88 -2.14 -22.16
CA GLU A 348 6.14 -0.84 -22.81
C GLU A 348 7.22 0.02 -22.12
N ARG A 349 7.61 -0.32 -20.90
CA ARG A 349 8.73 0.32 -20.20
C ARG A 349 9.76 -0.75 -19.93
N ALA A 350 10.58 -1.05 -20.94
CA ALA A 350 11.79 -1.87 -20.88
C ALA A 350 12.88 -1.27 -19.97
N THR A 351 12.50 -0.83 -18.78
CA THR A 351 13.39 -0.58 -17.66
C THR A 351 13.25 -1.77 -16.73
N ALA A 352 14.36 -2.38 -16.31
CA ALA A 352 14.41 -3.54 -15.42
C ALA A 352 13.70 -3.37 -14.03
N SER A 353 12.93 -2.31 -13.82
CA SER A 353 12.24 -1.94 -12.58
C SER A 353 10.79 -2.41 -12.51
N SER A 354 10.32 -3.18 -13.50
CA SER A 354 8.94 -3.72 -13.53
C SER A 354 8.90 -5.24 -13.54
N GLN A 355 10.05 -5.87 -13.27
CA GLN A 355 10.22 -7.31 -13.14
C GLN A 355 10.31 -7.68 -11.66
N ARG A 356 9.62 -8.74 -11.24
CA ARG A 356 9.69 -9.25 -9.87
C ARG A 356 9.56 -10.77 -9.83
N TYR A 357 9.98 -11.35 -8.72
CA TYR A 357 9.73 -12.75 -8.41
C TYR A 357 8.61 -12.86 -7.39
N VAL A 358 7.77 -13.87 -7.57
CA VAL A 358 6.61 -14.14 -6.72
C VAL A 358 6.63 -15.62 -6.33
N PRO A 359 6.33 -15.98 -5.07
CA PRO A 359 6.28 -17.37 -4.63
C PRO A 359 5.13 -18.13 -5.30
N LEU A 360 5.36 -19.43 -5.52
CA LEU A 360 4.32 -20.40 -5.84
C LEU A 360 4.18 -21.36 -4.66
N CYS A 361 3.01 -21.39 -4.02
CA CYS A 361 2.74 -22.37 -2.98
C CYS A 361 2.50 -23.78 -3.59
N PRO A 362 2.71 -24.85 -2.82
CA PRO A 362 2.51 -26.23 -3.29
C PRO A 362 1.14 -26.47 -3.93
N PHE A 363 0.06 -25.94 -3.33
CA PHE A 363 -1.29 -26.06 -3.89
C PHE A 363 -1.38 -25.52 -5.32
N LEU A 364 -0.84 -24.32 -5.57
CA LEU A 364 -0.89 -23.68 -6.87
C LEU A 364 -0.04 -24.43 -7.90
N ILE A 365 1.13 -24.92 -7.50
CA ILE A 365 1.99 -25.74 -8.37
C ILE A 365 1.23 -26.98 -8.83
N GLU A 366 0.58 -27.69 -7.91
CA GLU A 366 -0.23 -28.86 -8.24
C GLU A 366 -1.41 -28.49 -9.15
N ALA A 367 -2.12 -27.40 -8.85
CA ALA A 367 -3.26 -26.94 -9.65
C ALA A 367 -2.86 -26.63 -11.11
N ILE A 368 -1.71 -25.96 -11.29
CA ILE A 368 -1.18 -25.65 -12.62
C ILE A 368 -0.77 -26.92 -13.36
N ASN A 369 -0.07 -27.86 -12.70
CA ASN A 369 0.33 -29.12 -13.33
C ASN A 369 -0.89 -29.95 -13.77
N ARG A 370 -1.93 -30.03 -12.92
CA ARG A 370 -3.21 -30.69 -13.27
C ARG A 370 -3.88 -30.01 -14.47
N TYR A 371 -3.82 -28.69 -14.55
CA TYR A 371 -4.36 -27.95 -15.69
C TYR A 371 -3.56 -28.21 -16.98
N ILE A 372 -2.23 -28.27 -16.91
CA ILE A 372 -1.37 -28.65 -18.05
C ILE A 372 -1.73 -30.05 -18.55
N ASP A 373 -1.94 -31.00 -17.65
CA ASP A 373 -2.34 -32.36 -18.01
C ASP A 373 -3.76 -32.41 -18.59
N PHE A 374 -4.67 -31.56 -18.07
CA PHE A 374 -5.97 -31.34 -18.67
C PHE A 374 -5.86 -30.78 -20.10
N LEU A 375 -5.01 -29.78 -20.37
CA LEU A 375 -4.81 -29.22 -21.71
C LEU A 375 -4.32 -30.29 -22.70
N LYS A 376 -3.35 -31.12 -22.30
CA LYS A 376 -2.85 -32.23 -23.12
C LYS A 376 -3.96 -33.25 -23.41
N SER A 377 -4.73 -33.62 -22.39
CA SER A 377 -5.84 -34.56 -22.51
C SER A 377 -6.96 -34.00 -23.40
N PHE A 378 -7.28 -32.72 -23.23
CA PHE A 378 -8.25 -31.97 -24.03
C PHE A 378 -7.86 -31.96 -25.50
N SER A 379 -6.59 -31.61 -25.80
CA SER A 379 -6.04 -31.67 -27.16
C SER A 379 -6.18 -33.07 -27.75
N SER A 380 -5.70 -34.10 -27.05
CA SER A 380 -5.74 -35.49 -27.54
C SER A 380 -7.16 -35.99 -27.87
N ARG A 381 -8.17 -35.51 -27.13
CA ARG A 381 -9.56 -35.94 -27.27
C ARG A 381 -10.31 -35.19 -28.35
N PHE A 382 -10.05 -33.88 -28.48
CA PHE A 382 -10.87 -32.98 -29.31
C PHE A 382 -10.15 -32.45 -30.56
N CYS A 383 -8.85 -32.73 -30.76
CA CYS A 383 -8.13 -32.29 -31.96
C CYS A 383 -8.70 -32.83 -33.28
N ARG A 384 -9.43 -33.96 -33.24
CA ARG A 384 -10.14 -34.51 -34.41
C ARG A 384 -11.40 -33.73 -34.77
N LEU A 385 -12.01 -33.04 -33.80
CA LEU A 385 -13.17 -32.17 -34.03
C LEU A 385 -12.72 -30.81 -34.56
N ASP A 386 -11.62 -30.29 -34.03
CA ASP A 386 -11.00 -29.06 -34.48
C ASP A 386 -9.47 -29.15 -34.33
N MET A 387 -8.79 -29.25 -35.48
CA MET A 387 -7.33 -29.36 -35.52
C MET A 387 -6.62 -28.15 -34.89
N ARG A 388 -7.28 -26.99 -34.82
CA ARG A 388 -6.72 -25.78 -34.21
C ARG A 388 -6.48 -25.96 -32.71
N ILE A 389 -7.25 -26.83 -32.04
CA ILE A 389 -7.08 -27.14 -30.61
C ILE A 389 -5.68 -27.67 -30.33
N GLN A 390 -5.17 -28.55 -31.18
CA GLN A 390 -3.81 -29.08 -31.01
C GLN A 390 -2.79 -27.95 -31.09
N HIS A 391 -2.89 -27.12 -32.14
CA HIS A 391 -1.98 -25.99 -32.32
C HIS A 391 -2.02 -25.01 -31.14
N TRP A 392 -3.22 -24.66 -30.67
CA TRP A 392 -3.37 -23.74 -29.53
C TRP A 392 -2.81 -24.31 -28.22
N VAL A 393 -2.99 -25.60 -27.96
CA VAL A 393 -2.40 -26.24 -26.78
C VAL A 393 -0.87 -26.28 -26.93
N ASP A 394 -0.35 -26.61 -28.10
CA ASP A 394 1.09 -26.60 -28.36
C ASP A 394 1.70 -25.19 -28.18
N GLU A 395 1.02 -24.12 -28.61
CA GLU A 395 1.43 -22.72 -28.36
C GLU A 395 1.56 -22.43 -26.85
N VAL A 396 0.63 -22.92 -26.02
CA VAL A 396 0.71 -22.76 -24.56
C VAL A 396 1.89 -23.56 -24.00
N ILE A 397 2.04 -24.83 -24.37
CA ILE A 397 3.11 -25.71 -23.89
C ILE A 397 4.49 -25.18 -24.26
N ASN A 398 4.63 -24.58 -25.45
CA ASN A 398 5.87 -23.99 -25.94
C ASN A 398 6.08 -22.54 -25.48
N SER A 399 5.21 -22.00 -24.62
CA SER A 399 5.27 -20.62 -24.12
C SER A 399 5.16 -19.54 -25.20
N GLU A 400 4.52 -19.85 -26.33
CA GLU A 400 4.19 -18.89 -27.40
C GLU A 400 2.88 -18.14 -27.09
N ARG A 401 2.10 -18.66 -26.16
CA ARG A 401 0.84 -18.09 -25.65
C ARG A 401 0.80 -18.16 -24.12
N PRO A 402 0.10 -17.23 -23.43
CA PRO A 402 -0.09 -17.29 -21.99
C PRO A 402 -0.70 -18.62 -21.53
N LEU A 403 -0.43 -19.02 -20.29
CA LEU A 403 -0.91 -20.27 -19.70
C LEU A 403 -2.44 -20.41 -19.75
N ILE A 404 -3.16 -19.35 -19.42
CA ILE A 404 -4.61 -19.38 -19.25
C ILE A 404 -5.30 -18.65 -20.40
N ASN A 405 -6.21 -19.36 -21.05
CA ASN A 405 -6.97 -18.87 -22.20
C ASN A 405 -8.44 -19.25 -22.08
N VAL A 406 -9.29 -18.60 -22.87
CA VAL A 406 -10.72 -18.92 -22.97
C VAL A 406 -11.17 -18.92 -24.42
N PHE A 407 -12.12 -19.79 -24.75
CA PHE A 407 -12.82 -19.78 -26.03
C PHE A 407 -13.85 -18.67 -26.06
N ASN A 408 -13.79 -17.82 -27.08
CA ASN A 408 -14.80 -16.81 -27.32
C ASN A 408 -16.05 -17.43 -28.00
N LYS A 409 -17.10 -16.62 -28.18
CA LYS A 409 -18.36 -17.04 -28.83
C LYS A 409 -18.21 -17.51 -30.29
N LYS A 410 -17.08 -17.22 -30.94
CA LYS A 410 -16.74 -17.69 -32.30
C LYS A 410 -15.95 -19.00 -32.29
N GLY A 411 -15.67 -19.56 -31.12
CA GLY A 411 -14.85 -20.76 -30.95
C GLY A 411 -13.36 -20.52 -31.16
N GLU A 412 -12.88 -19.27 -31.06
CA GLU A 412 -11.45 -18.95 -31.12
C GLU A 412 -10.89 -18.82 -29.71
N LEU A 413 -9.65 -19.28 -29.54
CA LEU A 413 -8.95 -19.18 -28.27
C LEU A 413 -8.29 -17.80 -28.10
N GLU A 414 -8.68 -17.06 -27.06
CA GLU A 414 -8.08 -15.79 -26.68
C GLU A 414 -7.48 -15.83 -25.28
N SER A 415 -6.42 -15.04 -25.07
CA SER A 415 -5.81 -14.85 -23.75
C SER A 415 -6.85 -14.36 -22.76
N ILE A 416 -6.87 -14.95 -21.57
CA ILE A 416 -7.80 -14.51 -20.54
C ILE A 416 -7.50 -13.06 -20.16
N ARG A 417 -8.54 -12.25 -20.01
CA ARG A 417 -8.43 -10.83 -19.60
C ARG A 417 -9.58 -10.45 -18.68
N PRO A 418 -9.40 -9.45 -17.79
CA PRO A 418 -10.36 -9.07 -16.77
C PRO A 418 -11.80 -8.89 -17.28
N VAL A 419 -11.95 -8.23 -18.44
CA VAL A 419 -13.27 -7.96 -19.04
C VAL A 419 -14.02 -9.25 -19.40
N LEU A 420 -13.31 -10.28 -19.89
CA LEU A 420 -13.94 -11.57 -20.22
C LEU A 420 -14.45 -12.26 -18.97
N VAL A 421 -13.59 -12.34 -17.95
CA VAL A 421 -13.94 -12.95 -16.67
C VAL A 421 -15.12 -12.22 -16.04
N ARG A 422 -15.09 -10.88 -16.01
CA ARG A 422 -16.18 -10.06 -15.47
C ARG A 422 -17.52 -10.40 -16.16
N ASN A 423 -17.56 -10.46 -17.48
CA ASN A 423 -18.79 -10.76 -18.21
C ASN A 423 -19.37 -12.13 -17.81
N GLU A 424 -18.51 -13.12 -17.57
CA GLU A 424 -18.92 -14.48 -17.19
C GLU A 424 -19.40 -14.60 -15.73
N ILE A 425 -18.91 -13.76 -14.81
CA ILE A 425 -19.20 -13.89 -13.37
C ILE A 425 -20.07 -12.77 -12.78
N HIS A 426 -20.36 -11.70 -13.54
CA HIS A 426 -20.95 -10.45 -12.99
C HIS A 426 -22.28 -10.63 -12.25
N GLU A 427 -23.06 -11.65 -12.60
CA GLU A 427 -24.33 -11.96 -11.93
C GLU A 427 -24.11 -12.51 -10.52
N SER A 428 -23.08 -13.34 -10.35
CA SER A 428 -22.76 -14.03 -9.10
C SER A 428 -21.76 -13.26 -8.23
N PHE A 429 -20.92 -12.40 -8.83
CA PHE A 429 -19.83 -11.73 -8.11
C PHE A 429 -19.56 -10.32 -8.67
N LYS A 430 -19.76 -9.29 -7.83
CA LYS A 430 -19.78 -7.88 -8.25
C LYS A 430 -18.56 -7.05 -7.86
N PHE A 431 -17.55 -7.66 -7.26
CA PHE A 431 -16.29 -6.98 -6.97
C PHE A 431 -15.52 -6.69 -8.27
N LYS A 432 -14.67 -5.66 -8.26
CA LYS A 432 -13.76 -5.38 -9.39
C LYS A 432 -12.71 -6.48 -9.47
N GLU A 433 -12.13 -6.67 -10.63
CA GLU A 433 -11.26 -7.82 -10.95
C GLU A 433 -9.97 -7.87 -10.13
N ASP A 434 -9.52 -6.74 -9.58
CA ASP A 434 -8.38 -6.67 -8.69
C ASP A 434 -8.71 -7.04 -7.22
N TRP A 435 -9.92 -7.50 -6.92
CA TRP A 435 -10.35 -7.96 -5.59
C TRP A 435 -9.38 -8.98 -4.98
N THR A 436 -8.83 -9.87 -5.80
CA THR A 436 -7.87 -10.91 -5.37
C THR A 436 -6.62 -10.30 -4.73
N ARG A 437 -6.19 -9.14 -5.23
CA ARG A 437 -5.05 -8.38 -4.72
C ARG A 437 -5.35 -7.71 -3.39
N HIS A 438 -6.58 -7.23 -3.19
CA HIS A 438 -7.04 -6.71 -1.90
C HIS A 438 -7.06 -7.82 -0.83
N VAL A 439 -7.62 -8.99 -1.16
CA VAL A 439 -7.66 -10.15 -0.26
C VAL A 439 -6.23 -10.64 0.06
N GLY A 440 -5.38 -10.73 -0.96
CA GLY A 440 -3.98 -11.12 -0.78
C GLY A 440 -3.24 -10.18 0.16
N GLN A 441 -3.35 -8.86 -0.02
CA GLN A 441 -2.65 -7.91 0.85
C GLN A 441 -3.20 -7.93 2.27
N ARG A 442 -4.53 -7.97 2.43
CA ARG A 442 -5.21 -8.15 3.74
C ARG A 442 -4.62 -9.35 4.46
N TYR A 443 -4.55 -10.50 3.78
CA TYR A 443 -4.05 -11.72 4.39
C TYR A 443 -2.59 -11.61 4.84
N LEU A 444 -1.70 -11.08 3.99
CA LEU A 444 -0.28 -10.91 4.36
C LEU A 444 -0.10 -9.98 5.56
N HIS A 445 -0.91 -8.92 5.67
CA HIS A 445 -0.93 -8.05 6.84
C HIS A 445 -1.42 -8.79 8.09
N GLU A 446 -2.50 -9.57 8.01
CA GLU A 446 -3.00 -10.41 9.10
C GLU A 446 -1.96 -11.45 9.58
N GLN A 447 -1.07 -11.90 8.69
CA GLN A 447 0.04 -12.81 9.02
C GLN A 447 1.31 -12.08 9.50
N ASN A 448 1.27 -10.77 9.71
CA ASN A 448 2.41 -9.95 10.14
C ASN A 448 3.64 -10.08 9.21
N VAL A 449 3.41 -10.28 7.91
CA VAL A 449 4.51 -10.34 6.93
C VAL A 449 5.19 -8.99 6.87
N ASN A 450 6.53 -8.99 6.76
CA ASN A 450 7.32 -7.78 6.69
C ASN A 450 6.87 -6.88 5.52
N GLU A 451 6.68 -5.59 5.78
CA GLU A 451 6.25 -4.61 4.79
C GLU A 451 7.09 -4.65 3.51
N SER A 452 8.43 -4.78 3.61
CA SER A 452 9.30 -4.82 2.44
C SER A 452 9.00 -6.01 1.53
N MET A 453 8.60 -7.14 2.11
CA MET A 453 8.22 -8.34 1.40
C MET A 453 6.87 -8.18 0.70
N ILE A 454 5.88 -7.60 1.39
CA ILE A 454 4.58 -7.27 0.79
C ILE A 454 4.78 -6.31 -0.39
N LEU A 455 5.57 -5.24 -0.21
CA LEU A 455 5.84 -4.29 -1.27
C LEU A 455 6.55 -4.95 -2.46
N SER A 456 7.50 -5.86 -2.22
CA SER A 456 8.20 -6.59 -3.28
C SER A 456 7.27 -7.50 -4.10
N VAL A 457 6.46 -8.32 -3.44
CA VAL A 457 5.51 -9.22 -4.13
C VAL A 457 4.48 -8.45 -4.94
N PHE A 458 4.09 -7.27 -4.47
CA PHE A 458 3.12 -6.43 -5.17
C PHE A 458 3.80 -5.51 -6.21
N GLY A 459 5.13 -5.38 -6.24
CA GLY A 459 5.81 -4.37 -7.05
C GLY A 459 5.36 -2.94 -6.67
N HIS A 460 5.23 -2.70 -5.38
CA HIS A 460 4.83 -1.42 -4.76
C HIS A 460 6.00 -0.72 -4.07
N GLU A 461 7.24 -1.21 -4.23
CA GLU A 461 8.39 -0.52 -3.66
C GLU A 461 8.51 0.91 -4.21
N MET A 462 8.96 1.83 -3.35
CA MET A 462 9.29 3.16 -3.84
C MET A 462 10.48 3.10 -4.78
N MET A 463 10.52 4.02 -5.76
CA MET A 463 11.63 4.15 -6.69
C MET A 463 12.97 4.15 -5.94
N GLY A 464 13.87 3.22 -6.26
CA GLY A 464 15.19 2.97 -5.66
C GLY A 464 15.18 2.16 -4.35
N GLN A 465 14.06 1.53 -3.98
CA GLN A 465 13.93 0.46 -2.98
C GLN A 465 13.55 -0.87 -3.64
N GLU A 466 13.53 -0.93 -4.97
CA GLU A 466 13.10 -2.13 -5.68
C GLU A 466 13.99 -3.31 -5.29
N SER A 467 13.32 -4.43 -5.06
CA SER A 467 13.91 -5.73 -4.82
C SER A 467 14.98 -6.03 -5.88
N TRP A 468 16.11 -6.55 -5.39
CA TRP A 468 17.19 -7.12 -6.21
C TRP A 468 17.91 -6.08 -7.08
N ARG A 469 17.80 -4.81 -6.69
CA ARG A 469 18.72 -3.74 -7.10
C ARG A 469 19.96 -3.75 -6.21
N LYS A 470 21.00 -3.03 -6.64
CA LYS A 470 22.32 -2.92 -5.96
C LYS A 470 22.25 -2.62 -4.44
N ASN A 471 21.19 -1.96 -3.98
CA ASN A 471 21.02 -1.58 -2.57
C ASN A 471 19.89 -2.35 -1.86
N SER A 472 19.35 -3.41 -2.47
CA SER A 472 18.33 -4.25 -1.87
C SER A 472 18.99 -5.29 -0.95
N SER A 473 18.40 -5.50 0.23
CA SER A 473 18.76 -6.58 1.14
C SER A 473 17.84 -7.80 1.02
N ILE A 474 16.82 -7.74 0.16
CA ILE A 474 15.87 -8.83 -0.06
C ILE A 474 16.54 -9.88 -0.96
N SER A 475 16.57 -11.11 -0.48
CA SER A 475 17.07 -12.28 -1.19
C SER A 475 15.94 -13.07 -1.87
N ILE A 476 16.31 -14.02 -2.74
CA ILE A 476 15.38 -15.03 -3.26
C ILE A 476 14.76 -15.86 -2.12
N GLY A 477 15.56 -16.19 -1.10
CA GLY A 477 15.12 -16.97 0.06
C GLY A 477 13.96 -16.31 0.79
N ASP A 478 14.06 -15.00 1.01
CA ASP A 478 12.99 -14.24 1.68
C ASP A 478 11.66 -14.32 0.91
N ILE A 479 11.70 -14.33 -0.44
CA ILE A 479 10.51 -14.47 -1.28
C ILE A 479 9.95 -15.90 -1.17
N LEU A 480 10.83 -16.91 -1.18
CA LEU A 480 10.45 -18.31 -1.04
C LEU A 480 9.83 -18.63 0.33
N ASP A 481 10.19 -17.90 1.37
CA ASP A 481 9.66 -18.03 2.72
C ASP A 481 8.19 -17.58 2.83
N LEU A 482 7.65 -16.93 1.79
CA LEU A 482 6.22 -16.62 1.69
C LEU A 482 5.38 -17.78 1.14
N ARG A 483 6.00 -18.85 0.59
CA ARG A 483 5.24 -20.00 0.05
C ARG A 483 4.35 -20.67 1.10
N PRO A 484 4.80 -20.93 2.34
CA PRO A 484 3.95 -21.48 3.39
C PRO A 484 2.79 -20.54 3.75
N THR A 485 3.01 -19.22 3.71
CA THR A 485 1.96 -18.22 3.94
C THR A 485 0.87 -18.31 2.85
N TYR A 486 1.25 -18.35 1.58
CA TYR A 486 0.27 -18.54 0.50
C TYR A 486 -0.38 -19.93 0.50
N GLN A 487 0.31 -20.96 0.99
CA GLN A 487 -0.32 -22.26 1.24
C GLN A 487 -1.40 -22.15 2.31
N ALA A 488 -1.09 -21.51 3.45
CA ALA A 488 -2.06 -21.28 4.51
C ALA A 488 -3.24 -20.40 4.07
N LEU A 489 -3.06 -19.53 3.07
CA LEU A 489 -4.19 -18.82 2.44
C LEU A 489 -5.09 -19.77 1.66
N ALA A 490 -4.52 -20.70 0.90
CA ALA A 490 -5.29 -21.72 0.20
C ALA A 490 -6.09 -22.60 1.17
N ASP A 491 -5.46 -22.98 2.28
CA ASP A 491 -6.10 -23.78 3.33
C ASP A 491 -7.22 -22.98 4.03
N LYS A 492 -6.98 -21.70 4.36
CA LYS A 492 -7.98 -20.80 4.96
C LYS A 492 -9.19 -20.56 4.05
N LEU A 493 -8.97 -20.57 2.74
CA LEU A 493 -10.01 -20.40 1.73
C LEU A 493 -10.65 -21.73 1.30
N GLU A 494 -10.28 -22.84 1.93
CA GLU A 494 -10.81 -24.17 1.67
C GLU A 494 -10.76 -24.56 0.18
N ILE A 495 -9.70 -24.12 -0.53
CA ILE A 495 -9.60 -24.31 -1.98
C ILE A 495 -9.35 -25.79 -2.28
N ARG A 496 -10.16 -26.36 -3.17
CA ARG A 496 -10.07 -27.76 -3.57
C ARG A 496 -9.45 -27.89 -4.96
N GLN A 497 -8.61 -28.92 -5.15
CA GLN A 497 -8.12 -29.26 -6.49
C GLN A 497 -9.29 -29.67 -7.39
N VAL A 498 -9.20 -29.34 -8.68
CA VAL A 498 -10.14 -29.84 -9.68
C VAL A 498 -9.71 -31.26 -10.09
N GLN A 499 -10.67 -32.19 -10.11
CA GLN A 499 -10.48 -33.55 -10.61
C GLN A 499 -11.18 -33.63 -11.98
N VAL A 500 -10.41 -33.63 -13.08
CA VAL A 500 -10.94 -33.71 -14.46
C VAL A 500 -10.35 -34.89 -15.21
#